data_AF-A0A1S8Y362-F1
#
_entry.id   AF-A0A1S8Y362-F1
#
_cell.length_a   1.000
_cell.length_b   1.000
_cell.length_c   1.000
_cell.angle_alpha   90.00
_cell.angle_beta   90.00
_cell.angle_gamma   90.00
#
_symmetry.space_group_name_H-M   'P 1'
#
loop_
_entity.id
_entity.type
_entity.pdbx_description
1 polymer ?
#
loop_
_entity_poly.entity_id
_entity_poly.type
_entity_poly.pdbx_seq_one_letter_code
_entity_poly.pdbx_strand_id
1 'polypeptide(L)'
;ATPPTPPAAGPPTTPAADLVAGPCPDGPSVDRVVALLRGPAGVLSRSVAVRAGEGPLCAGDWQYTVLRVTGHEELQVVTRGRPGDLELVTAGTDVCTIEVRVAGPPGIRALACDAVPGAVPGA
;
A
#
# COMPACT_ATOMS: atom_id res chain seq x y z
N ALA A 1 7.88 40.92 32.64
CA ALA A 1 7.09 40.15 31.66
C ALA A 1 7.77 38.80 31.45
N THR A 2 7.09 37.71 31.78
CA THR A 2 7.60 36.33 31.66
C THR A 2 7.12 35.76 30.32
N PRO A 3 7.97 35.10 29.51
CA PRO A 3 7.53 34.55 28.22
C PRO A 3 6.60 33.33 28.43
N PRO A 4 5.59 33.13 27.55
CA PRO A 4 4.72 31.96 27.63
C PRO A 4 5.47 30.70 27.17
N THR A 5 5.39 29.64 27.97
CA THR A 5 5.92 28.31 27.65
C THR A 5 5.07 27.65 26.55
N PRO A 6 5.65 27.12 25.46
CA PRO A 6 4.90 26.39 24.45
C PRO A 6 4.39 25.04 25.01
N PRO A 7 3.20 24.56 24.59
CA PRO A 7 2.70 23.27 25.02
C PRO A 7 3.61 22.15 24.48
N ALA A 8 3.99 21.22 25.36
CA ALA A 8 4.72 20.02 24.98
C ALA A 8 3.85 19.17 24.04
N ALA A 9 4.29 18.99 22.80
CA ALA A 9 3.69 18.00 21.91
C ALA A 9 3.90 16.61 22.52
N GLY A 10 2.80 15.92 22.84
CA GLY A 10 2.85 14.51 23.25
C GLY A 10 3.46 13.64 22.14
N PRO A 11 3.99 12.45 22.46
CA PRO A 11 4.52 11.55 21.46
C PRO A 11 3.43 11.25 20.41
N PRO A 12 3.78 11.17 19.12
CA PRO A 12 2.83 10.79 18.09
C PRO A 12 2.31 9.39 18.45
N THR A 13 1.02 9.30 18.77
CA THR A 13 0.36 8.02 19.02
C THR A 13 0.02 7.45 17.65
N THR A 14 0.91 6.61 17.12
CA THR A 14 0.62 5.83 15.92
C THR A 14 -0.60 4.96 16.21
N PRO A 15 -1.71 5.11 15.46
CA PRO A 15 -2.88 4.27 15.65
C PRO A 15 -2.50 2.79 15.51
N ALA A 16 -3.12 1.92 16.31
CA ALA A 16 -2.84 0.48 16.22
C ALA A 16 -3.11 -0.10 14.81
N ALA A 17 -4.05 0.53 14.08
CA ALA A 17 -4.36 0.19 12.69
C ALA A 17 -3.22 0.48 11.69
N ASP A 18 -2.25 1.32 12.06
CA ASP A 18 -1.07 1.59 11.22
C ASP A 18 0.08 0.61 11.48
N LEU A 19 0.04 -0.11 12.61
CA LEU A 19 1.09 -1.05 13.00
C LEU A 19 1.01 -2.36 12.23
N VAL A 20 -0.19 -2.81 11.89
CA VAL A 20 -0.43 -4.08 11.18
C VAL A 20 -1.38 -3.82 10.02
N ALA A 21 -0.92 -4.17 8.81
CA ALA A 21 -1.77 -4.13 7.64
C ALA A 21 -2.73 -5.32 7.67
N GLY A 22 -4.03 -5.06 7.59
CA GLY A 22 -5.08 -6.07 7.62
C GLY A 22 -6.06 -5.92 6.46
N PRO A 23 -6.95 -6.90 6.23
CA PRO A 23 -7.96 -6.80 5.19
C PRO A 23 -8.78 -5.53 5.38
N CYS A 24 -8.91 -4.73 4.32
CA CYS A 24 -9.64 -3.47 4.39
C CYS A 24 -11.16 -3.72 4.43
N PRO A 25 -11.89 -3.39 5.52
CA PRO A 25 -13.35 -3.55 5.54
C PRO A 25 -14.06 -2.54 4.63
N ASP A 26 -13.55 -1.31 4.54
CA ASP A 26 -14.09 -0.21 3.71
C ASP A 26 -13.07 0.26 2.65
N GLY A 27 -12.11 -0.59 2.29
CA GLY A 27 -11.01 -0.22 1.39
C GLY A 27 -11.36 -0.27 -0.09
N PRO A 28 -10.43 0.19 -0.95
CA PRO A 28 -10.59 0.06 -2.40
C PRO A 28 -10.69 -1.41 -2.78
N SER A 29 -11.64 -1.77 -3.63
CA SER A 29 -11.72 -3.12 -4.19
C SER A 29 -10.53 -3.40 -5.12
N VAL A 30 -10.16 -4.67 -5.29
CA VAL A 30 -9.08 -5.07 -6.22
C VAL A 30 -9.34 -4.53 -7.64
N ASP A 31 -10.57 -4.58 -8.13
CA ASP A 31 -10.95 -4.02 -9.43
C ASP A 31 -10.67 -2.50 -9.54
N ARG A 32 -10.83 -1.76 -8.43
CA ARG A 32 -10.53 -0.32 -8.39
C ARG A 32 -9.01 -0.08 -8.53
N VAL A 33 -8.20 -0.88 -7.85
CA VAL A 33 -6.73 -0.85 -7.97
C VAL A 33 -6.31 -1.20 -9.40
N VAL A 34 -6.88 -2.26 -9.98
CA VAL A 34 -6.60 -2.67 -11.38
C VAL A 34 -7.01 -1.58 -12.37
N ALA A 35 -8.14 -0.92 -12.17
CA ALA A 35 -8.59 0.19 -13.02
C ALA A 35 -7.62 1.39 -12.95
N LEU A 36 -7.11 1.71 -11.75
CA LEU A 36 -6.11 2.76 -11.54
C LEU A 36 -4.79 2.44 -12.25
N LEU A 37 -4.33 1.19 -12.19
CA LEU A 37 -3.12 0.72 -12.86
C LEU A 37 -3.23 0.72 -14.39
N ARG A 38 -4.42 0.40 -14.94
CA ARG A 38 -4.66 0.42 -16.40
C ARG A 38 -4.98 1.81 -16.96
N GLY A 39 -5.40 2.72 -16.10
CA GLY A 39 -5.82 4.06 -16.47
C GLY A 39 -4.73 5.09 -16.14
N PRO A 40 -4.92 5.90 -15.08
CA PRO A 40 -4.08 7.04 -14.77
C PRO A 40 -2.61 6.71 -14.53
N ALA A 41 -2.29 5.53 -13.98
CA ALA A 41 -0.92 5.14 -13.72
C ALA A 41 -0.19 4.52 -14.93
N GLY A 42 -0.93 3.99 -15.92
CA GLY A 42 -0.34 3.40 -17.13
C GLY A 42 0.58 2.19 -16.91
N VAL A 43 0.55 1.56 -15.73
CA VAL A 43 1.42 0.44 -15.34
C VAL A 43 1.00 -0.86 -16.02
N LEU A 44 -0.31 -1.09 -16.15
CA LEU A 44 -0.86 -2.30 -16.73
C LEU A 44 -1.43 -2.04 -18.13
N SER A 45 -1.07 -2.93 -19.06
CA SER A 45 -1.73 -2.97 -20.37
C SER A 45 -3.21 -3.35 -20.21
N ARG A 46 -4.08 -2.70 -21.01
CA ARG A 46 -5.53 -2.99 -21.00
C ARG A 46 -5.87 -4.44 -21.38
N SER A 47 -4.97 -5.11 -22.09
CA SER A 47 -5.14 -6.46 -22.63
C SER A 47 -4.68 -7.58 -21.69
N VAL A 48 -3.97 -7.26 -20.59
CA VAL A 48 -3.36 -8.28 -19.74
C VAL A 48 -4.37 -8.77 -18.69
N ALA A 49 -4.44 -10.09 -18.50
CA ALA A 49 -5.32 -10.70 -17.50
C ALA A 49 -4.68 -10.62 -16.11
N VAL A 50 -5.42 -10.05 -15.16
CA VAL A 50 -4.97 -9.81 -13.78
C VAL A 50 -5.93 -10.51 -12.83
N ARG A 51 -5.39 -11.13 -11.78
CA ARG A 51 -6.16 -11.71 -10.67
C ARG A 51 -5.66 -11.16 -9.35
N ALA A 52 -6.53 -11.13 -8.34
CA ALA A 52 -6.11 -10.88 -6.98
C ALA A 52 -5.16 -11.99 -6.52
N GLY A 53 -3.99 -11.63 -6.02
CA GLY A 53 -3.11 -12.53 -5.27
C GLY A 53 -3.41 -12.41 -3.78
N GLU A 54 -3.09 -11.24 -3.23
CA GLU A 54 -3.27 -10.91 -1.82
C GLU A 54 -3.71 -9.44 -1.66
N GLY A 55 -4.47 -9.14 -0.63
CA GLY A 55 -5.00 -7.81 -0.38
C GLY A 55 -6.31 -7.48 -1.13
N PRO A 56 -6.84 -6.27 -0.95
CA PRO A 56 -6.18 -5.08 -0.42
C PRO A 56 -6.01 -5.13 1.10
N LEU A 57 -4.78 -4.93 1.56
CA LEU A 57 -4.43 -4.81 2.98
C LEU A 57 -4.25 -3.32 3.30
N CYS A 58 -4.94 -2.83 4.32
CA CYS A 58 -4.91 -1.44 4.74
C CYS A 58 -4.11 -1.31 6.04
N ALA A 59 -3.31 -0.27 6.11
CA ALA A 59 -2.82 0.29 7.38
C ALA A 59 -2.99 1.80 7.31
N GLY A 60 -3.86 2.36 8.15
CA GLY A 60 -4.30 3.75 8.05
C GLY A 60 -4.89 4.08 6.68
N ASP A 61 -4.43 5.18 6.09
CA ASP A 61 -4.84 5.64 4.73
C ASP A 61 -4.02 5.00 3.60
N TRP A 62 -3.17 4.02 3.89
CA TRP A 62 -2.35 3.34 2.89
C TRP A 62 -2.83 1.92 2.66
N GLN A 63 -2.66 1.46 1.42
CA GLN A 63 -3.05 0.12 1.03
C GLN A 63 -1.95 -0.57 0.25
N TYR A 64 -1.83 -1.88 0.50
CA TYR A 64 -0.94 -2.78 -0.21
C TYR A 64 -1.77 -3.88 -0.87
N THR A 65 -1.53 -4.14 -2.15
CA THR A 65 -2.21 -5.19 -2.91
C THR A 65 -1.20 -5.94 -3.76
N VAL A 66 -1.30 -7.25 -3.78
CA VAL A 66 -0.55 -8.13 -4.68
C VAL A 66 -1.48 -8.61 -5.78
N LEU A 67 -1.09 -8.37 -7.02
CA LEU A 67 -1.82 -8.74 -8.21
C LEU A 67 -1.04 -9.80 -8.98
N ARG A 68 -1.71 -10.87 -9.36
CA ARG A 68 -1.17 -11.90 -10.24
C ARG A 68 -1.46 -11.53 -11.68
N VAL A 69 -0.42 -11.20 -12.42
CA VAL A 69 -0.52 -10.81 -13.83
C VAL A 69 -0.16 -12.01 -14.70
N THR A 70 -1.05 -12.41 -15.60
CA THR A 70 -0.84 -13.61 -16.41
C THR A 70 0.33 -13.39 -17.38
N GLY A 71 1.34 -14.26 -17.30
CA GLY A 71 2.55 -14.16 -18.13
C GLY A 71 3.62 -13.21 -17.59
N HIS A 72 3.46 -12.72 -16.35
CA HIS A 72 4.40 -11.81 -15.70
C HIS A 72 4.60 -12.20 -14.23
N GLU A 73 5.59 -11.60 -13.57
CA GLU A 73 5.78 -11.70 -12.13
C GLU A 73 4.62 -11.05 -11.36
N GLU A 74 4.49 -11.41 -10.07
CA GLU A 74 3.48 -10.80 -9.20
C GLU A 74 3.74 -9.29 -9.07
N LEU A 75 2.70 -8.50 -9.34
CA LEU A 75 2.76 -7.06 -9.27
C LEU A 75 2.29 -6.61 -7.90
N GLN A 76 3.19 -6.08 -7.10
CA GLN A 76 2.90 -5.45 -5.83
C GLN A 76 2.52 -3.99 -6.09
N VAL A 77 1.57 -3.48 -5.32
CA VAL A 77 0.97 -2.17 -5.55
C VAL A 77 0.76 -1.50 -4.20
N VAL A 78 1.33 -0.31 -4.04
CA VAL A 78 1.14 0.55 -2.88
C VAL A 78 0.34 1.76 -3.31
N THR A 79 -0.82 1.93 -2.69
CA THR A 79 -1.69 3.10 -2.89
C THR A 79 -1.89 3.84 -1.58
N ARG A 80 -2.29 5.10 -1.71
CA ARG A 80 -2.62 6.00 -0.60
C ARG A 80 -3.96 6.67 -0.85
N GLY A 81 -4.66 7.00 0.22
CA GLY A 81 -5.86 7.82 0.18
C GLY A 81 -7.13 7.00 0.38
N ARG A 82 -8.27 7.63 0.11
CA ARG A 82 -9.60 7.03 0.30
C ARG A 82 -9.99 6.22 -0.93
N PRO A 83 -10.86 5.19 -0.82
CA PRO A 83 -11.27 4.35 -1.95
C PRO A 83 -11.82 5.12 -3.16
N GLY A 84 -12.42 6.30 -2.95
CA GLY A 84 -12.91 7.17 -4.02
C GLY A 84 -11.84 8.03 -4.69
N ASP A 85 -10.74 8.33 -3.99
CA ASP A 85 -9.65 9.23 -4.38
C ASP A 85 -8.32 8.53 -4.10
N LEU A 86 -8.11 7.43 -4.81
CA LEU A 86 -6.96 6.56 -4.61
C LEU A 86 -5.78 7.08 -5.43
N GLU A 87 -4.65 7.26 -4.79
CA GLU A 87 -3.40 7.69 -5.41
C GLU A 87 -2.43 6.51 -5.51
N LEU A 88 -1.77 6.36 -6.67
CA LEU A 88 -0.69 5.39 -6.79
C LEU A 88 0.59 5.97 -6.19
N VAL A 89 1.16 5.29 -5.19
CA VAL A 89 2.50 5.62 -4.69
C VAL A 89 3.54 4.88 -5.51
N THR A 90 3.36 3.57 -5.68
CA THR A 90 4.26 2.73 -6.49
C THR A 90 3.59 1.43 -6.89
N ALA A 91 4.01 0.85 -8.02
CA ALA A 91 3.64 -0.48 -8.44
C ALA A 91 4.81 -1.15 -9.16
N GLY A 92 5.08 -2.41 -8.82
CA GLY A 92 6.19 -3.16 -9.36
C GLY A 92 6.42 -4.48 -8.62
N THR A 93 7.48 -5.19 -8.97
CA THR A 93 7.98 -6.33 -8.21
C THR A 93 8.82 -5.90 -7.01
N ASP A 94 9.32 -4.66 -7.03
CA ASP A 94 9.93 -3.96 -5.90
C ASP A 94 9.17 -2.66 -5.66
N VAL A 95 8.58 -2.54 -4.47
CA VAL A 95 7.76 -1.39 -4.08
C VAL A 95 8.29 -0.70 -2.83
N CYS A 96 9.47 -1.08 -2.33
CA CYS A 96 10.11 -0.43 -1.20
C CYS A 96 10.82 0.88 -1.64
N THR A 97 10.05 1.83 -2.14
CA THR A 97 10.57 3.15 -2.52
C THR A 97 10.85 4.00 -1.28
N ILE A 98 11.60 5.09 -1.47
CA ILE A 98 11.90 6.04 -0.39
C ILE A 98 10.60 6.61 0.21
N GLU A 99 9.59 6.89 -0.62
CA GLU A 99 8.29 7.38 -0.13
C GLU A 99 7.60 6.36 0.77
N VAL A 100 7.56 5.08 0.39
CA VAL A 100 6.99 4.01 1.23
C VAL A 100 7.77 3.86 2.53
N ARG A 101 9.10 3.98 2.49
CA ARG A 101 9.95 3.84 3.67
C ARG A 101 9.81 5.01 4.65
N VAL A 102 9.62 6.23 4.14
CA VAL A 102 9.59 7.46 4.95
C VAL A 102 8.18 7.80 5.40
N ALA A 103 7.19 7.72 4.50
CA ALA A 103 5.82 8.15 4.74
C ALA A 103 4.84 6.98 4.97
N GLY A 104 5.22 5.76 4.55
CA GLY A 104 4.39 4.58 4.72
C GLY A 104 4.25 4.15 6.18
N PRO A 105 3.05 3.76 6.63
CA PRO A 105 2.84 3.25 7.97
C PRO A 105 3.59 1.92 8.18
N PRO A 106 3.92 1.58 9.44
CA PRO A 106 4.71 0.39 9.75
C PRO A 106 4.18 -0.91 9.13
N GLY A 107 2.86 -1.11 9.11
CA GLY A 107 2.24 -2.29 8.48
C GLY A 107 2.49 -2.38 6.98
N ILE A 108 2.48 -1.25 6.27
CA ILE A 108 2.77 -1.21 4.82
C ILE A 108 4.25 -1.37 4.57
N ARG A 109 5.11 -0.78 5.41
CA ARG A 109 6.56 -0.96 5.32
C ARG A 109 6.94 -2.43 5.51
N ALA A 110 6.32 -3.12 6.46
CA ALA A 110 6.52 -4.56 6.64
C ALA A 110 6.17 -5.35 5.37
N LEU A 111 5.04 -5.02 4.73
CA LEU A 111 4.62 -5.69 3.49
C LEU A 111 5.44 -5.30 2.26
N ALA A 112 5.87 -4.04 2.15
CA ALA A 112 6.52 -3.53 0.95
C ALA A 112 8.04 -3.67 0.99
N CYS A 113 8.65 -3.64 2.17
CA CYS A 113 10.10 -3.65 2.37
C CYS A 113 10.62 -4.93 3.04
N ASP A 114 9.82 -5.61 3.87
CA ASP A 114 10.21 -6.86 4.51
C ASP A 114 9.61 -8.10 3.80
N ALA A 115 8.65 -7.92 2.88
CA ALA A 115 8.23 -9.03 2.02
C ALA A 115 9.38 -9.40 1.09
N VAL A 116 9.89 -10.61 1.27
CA VAL A 116 10.81 -11.23 0.31
C VAL A 116 10.02 -11.41 -1.00
N PRO A 117 10.42 -10.73 -2.10
CA PRO A 117 9.77 -10.94 -3.39
C PRO A 117 9.92 -12.42 -3.77
N GLY A 118 8.79 -13.14 -3.85
CA GLY A 118 8.77 -14.54 -4.28
C GLY A 118 8.72 -15.62 -3.20
N ALA A 119 8.47 -15.28 -1.93
CA ALA A 119 8.16 -16.30 -0.93
C ALA A 119 6.73 -16.84 -1.11
N VAL A 120 6.54 -17.72 -2.10
CA VAL A 120 5.42 -18.66 -2.10
C VAL A 120 5.52 -19.53 -0.84
N PRO A 121 4.53 -19.56 0.08
CA PRO A 121 4.47 -20.58 1.10
C PRO A 121 4.07 -21.88 0.41
N GLY A 122 5.05 -22.67 0.01
CA GLY A 122 4.87 -23.96 -0.63
C GLY A 122 5.97 -24.92 -0.21
N ALA A 123 5.83 -25.47 0.99
CA ALA A 123 6.48 -26.72 1.40
C ALA A 123 5.46 -27.53 2.22
#